data_AF-A0A3B8IPK0-F1
#
_entry.id   AF-A0A3B8IPK0-F1
#
_cell.length_a   1.000
_cell.length_b   1.000
_cell.length_c   1.000
_cell.angle_alpha   90.00
_cell.angle_beta   90.00
_cell.angle_gamma   90.00
#
_symmetry.space_group_name_H-M   'P 1'
#
loop_
_entity.id
_entity.type
_entity.pdbx_description
1 polymer ?
#
loop_
_entity_poly.entity_id
_entity_poly.type
_entity_poly.pdbx_seq_one_letter_code
_entity_poly.pdbx_strand_id
1 'polypeptide(L)'
;MRPFFILISISITLGCSTPSVKENVQHPVILPAPQSMQLQEGQIDLKGPFYLDVDSEEAQQAVAFLYDFLQSANKKISDDKADTGTVIKLTYPGAKPLAEEAYEISIDEAGIEVIASS
;
A
#
# COMPACT_ATOMS: atom_id res chain seq x y z
N MET A 1 0.70 32.32 -63.32
CA MET A 1 -0.70 31.86 -63.15
C MET A 1 -0.76 30.34 -63.32
N ARG A 2 -0.96 29.62 -62.21
CA ARG A 2 -1.82 28.44 -62.01
C ARG A 2 -1.56 27.90 -60.60
N PRO A 3 -2.57 27.82 -59.72
CA PRO A 3 -2.42 27.42 -58.32
C PRO A 3 -2.56 25.91 -58.22
N PHE A 4 -1.75 25.22 -57.41
CA PHE A 4 -2.09 23.84 -57.06
C PHE A 4 -1.40 23.38 -55.77
N PHE A 5 -2.24 22.78 -54.91
CA PHE A 5 -1.91 21.94 -53.75
C PHE A 5 -1.48 22.63 -52.46
N ILE A 6 -2.44 23.31 -51.82
CA ILE A 6 -2.53 23.36 -50.36
C ILE A 6 -2.82 21.94 -49.88
N LEU A 7 -1.76 21.19 -49.56
CA LEU A 7 -1.84 19.89 -48.92
C LEU A 7 -2.29 20.09 -47.46
N ILE A 8 -3.55 19.76 -47.20
CA ILE A 8 -4.01 18.94 -46.08
C ILE A 8 -3.13 19.05 -44.82
N SER A 9 -3.53 19.93 -43.90
CA SER A 9 -3.06 19.91 -42.51
C SER A 9 -4.23 20.28 -41.58
N ILE A 10 -5.38 19.64 -41.80
CA ILE A 10 -6.40 19.54 -40.76
C ILE A 10 -6.01 18.32 -39.93
N SER A 11 -5.03 18.52 -39.05
CA SER A 11 -4.75 17.56 -37.98
C SER A 11 -5.89 17.69 -36.99
N ILE A 12 -6.91 16.87 -37.23
CA ILE A 12 -8.06 16.66 -36.36
C ILE A 12 -7.49 16.23 -35.01
N THR A 13 -7.44 17.17 -34.05
CA THR A 13 -7.30 16.88 -32.63
C THR A 13 -8.59 16.22 -32.16
N LEU A 14 -8.80 14.97 -32.56
CA LEU A 14 -9.76 14.09 -31.92
C LEU A 14 -9.22 13.88 -30.51
N GLY A 15 -9.82 14.64 -29.58
CA GLY A 15 -9.61 14.48 -28.16
C GLY A 15 -9.70 13.01 -27.82
N CYS A 16 -8.55 12.44 -27.47
CA CYS A 16 -8.48 11.19 -26.74
C CYS A 16 -8.94 11.52 -25.31
N SER A 17 -10.24 11.77 -25.16
CA SER A 17 -10.87 11.87 -23.85
C SER A 17 -11.02 10.43 -23.35
N THR A 18 -9.93 9.89 -22.81
CA THR A 18 -10.01 8.65 -22.04
C THR A 18 -11.06 8.86 -20.95
N PRO A 19 -12.15 8.07 -20.91
CA PRO A 19 -13.03 8.12 -19.78
C PRO A 19 -12.21 7.77 -18.55
N SER A 20 -12.19 8.67 -17.56
CA SER A 20 -11.67 8.39 -16.24
C SER A 20 -12.51 7.25 -15.67
N VAL A 21 -12.02 6.03 -15.83
CA VAL A 21 -12.51 4.87 -15.12
C VAL A 21 -12.15 5.15 -13.67
N LYS A 22 -13.12 5.66 -12.90
CA LYS A 22 -13.03 5.64 -11.44
C LYS A 22 -12.99 4.16 -11.07
N GLU A 23 -11.77 3.67 -10.82
CA GLU A 23 -11.54 2.35 -10.30
C GLU A 23 -12.38 2.21 -9.02
N ASN A 24 -13.38 1.34 -9.09
CA ASN A 24 -14.23 1.05 -7.95
C ASN A 24 -13.40 0.13 -7.04
N VAL A 25 -12.63 0.73 -6.12
CA VAL A 25 -11.78 0.00 -5.17
C VAL A 25 -12.70 -0.85 -4.29
N GLN A 26 -12.83 -2.14 -4.62
CA GLN A 26 -13.56 -3.08 -3.77
C GLN A 26 -12.76 -3.30 -2.49
N HIS A 27 -13.40 -3.13 -1.33
CA HIS A 27 -12.76 -3.44 -0.05
C HIS A 27 -12.46 -4.94 0.04
N PRO A 28 -11.26 -5.32 0.51
CA PRO A 28 -10.91 -6.73 0.65
C PRO A 28 -11.79 -7.42 1.69
N VAL A 29 -12.13 -8.69 1.43
CA VAL A 29 -12.80 -9.54 2.42
C VAL A 29 -11.75 -10.10 3.37
N ILE A 30 -11.85 -9.77 4.67
CA ILE A 30 -10.94 -10.25 5.71
C ILE A 30 -11.62 -11.37 6.50
N LEU A 31 -10.93 -12.51 6.64
CA LEU A 31 -11.40 -13.69 7.38
C LEU A 31 -10.34 -14.14 8.41
N PRO A 32 -10.71 -14.36 9.69
CA PRO A 32 -12.02 -14.07 10.28
C PRO A 32 -12.34 -12.57 10.23
N ALA A 33 -13.63 -12.22 10.31
CA ALA A 33 -14.01 -10.81 10.33
C ALA A 33 -13.37 -10.12 11.56
N PRO A 34 -12.74 -8.95 11.39
CA PRO A 34 -12.15 -8.24 12.51
C PRO A 34 -13.24 -7.77 13.47
N GLN A 35 -12.91 -7.70 14.75
CA GLN A 35 -13.84 -7.20 15.78
C GLN A 35 -14.27 -5.75 15.53
N SER A 36 -13.36 -4.95 14.97
CA SER A 36 -13.62 -3.57 14.56
C SER A 36 -12.79 -3.24 13.32
N MET A 37 -13.36 -2.47 12.40
CA MET A 37 -12.67 -1.93 11.23
C MET A 37 -13.19 -0.51 11.00
N GLN A 38 -12.26 0.43 10.84
CA GLN A 38 -12.57 1.79 10.43
C GLN A 38 -11.85 2.06 9.10
N LEU A 39 -12.60 2.48 8.09
CA LEU A 39 -12.07 2.82 6.79
C LEU A 39 -12.09 4.33 6.64
N GLN A 40 -10.93 4.92 6.33
CA GLN A 40 -10.86 6.33 5.97
C GLN A 40 -11.17 6.49 4.47
N GLU A 41 -11.82 7.58 4.09
CA GLU A 41 -12.03 7.90 2.68
C GLU A 41 -10.69 8.26 2.04
N GLY A 42 -10.30 7.53 1.00
CA GLY A 42 -9.07 7.79 0.28
C GLY A 42 -8.44 6.52 -0.27
N GLN A 43 -7.42 6.71 -1.10
CA GLN A 43 -6.55 5.65 -1.58
C GLN A 43 -5.13 5.98 -1.17
N ILE A 44 -4.51 5.07 -0.42
CA ILE A 44 -3.10 5.16 -0.05
C ILE A 44 -2.31 4.29 -1.03
N ASP A 45 -1.32 4.89 -1.69
CA ASP A 45 -0.41 4.17 -2.58
C ASP A 45 0.87 3.81 -1.82
N LEU A 46 0.94 2.56 -1.33
CA LEU A 46 2.12 2.05 -0.63
C LEU A 46 3.21 1.69 -1.65
N LYS A 47 4.16 2.60 -1.80
CA LYS A 47 5.28 2.45 -2.72
C LYS A 47 6.45 1.73 -2.07
N GLY A 48 7.02 0.79 -2.82
CA GLY A 48 8.28 0.16 -2.45
C GLY A 48 9.48 1.12 -2.64
N PRO A 49 10.62 0.83 -2.00
CA PRO A 49 10.90 -0.37 -1.20
C PRO A 49 10.16 -0.38 0.15
N PHE A 50 9.94 -1.58 0.69
CA PHE A 50 9.33 -1.81 2.00
C PHE A 50 10.42 -2.04 3.05
N TYR A 51 10.22 -1.48 4.23
CA TYR A 51 11.11 -1.55 5.38
C TYR A 51 10.40 -2.26 6.53
N LEU A 52 11.02 -3.29 7.09
CA LEU A 52 10.48 -3.97 8.27
C LEU A 52 11.17 -3.39 9.52
N ASP A 53 10.40 -2.72 10.37
CA ASP A 53 10.85 -2.17 11.65
C ASP A 53 10.29 -3.04 12.78
N VAL A 54 11.16 -3.64 13.57
CA VAL A 54 10.78 -4.71 14.51
C VAL A 54 11.39 -4.37 15.86
N ASP A 55 10.54 -4.27 16.89
CA ASP A 55 10.97 -3.82 18.21
C ASP A 55 11.25 -4.96 19.21
N SER A 56 11.01 -6.22 18.81
CA SER A 56 11.08 -7.39 19.69
C SER A 56 11.58 -8.65 18.95
N GLU A 57 12.31 -9.51 19.66
CA GLU A 57 12.76 -10.81 19.14
C GLU A 57 11.58 -11.79 19.00
N GLU A 58 10.57 -11.67 19.84
CA GLU A 58 9.35 -12.49 19.79
C GLU A 58 8.55 -12.24 18.50
N ALA A 59 8.69 -11.05 17.88
CA ALA A 59 8.08 -10.75 16.59
C ALA A 59 8.79 -11.41 15.38
N GLN A 60 9.94 -12.09 15.56
CA GLN A 60 10.74 -12.66 14.45
C GLN A 60 9.95 -13.60 13.54
N GLN A 61 9.01 -14.38 14.07
CA GLN A 61 8.17 -15.25 13.24
C GLN A 61 7.25 -14.46 12.31
N ALA A 62 6.66 -13.36 12.81
CA ALA A 62 5.83 -12.46 12.01
C ALA A 62 6.67 -11.73 10.95
N VAL A 63 7.92 -11.38 11.28
CA VAL A 63 8.87 -10.77 10.33
C VAL A 63 9.18 -11.73 9.18
N ALA A 64 9.49 -12.99 9.48
CA ALA A 64 9.77 -14.00 8.46
C ALA A 64 8.57 -14.18 7.52
N PHE A 65 7.36 -14.26 8.08
CA PHE A 65 6.13 -14.31 7.29
C PHE A 65 5.96 -13.09 6.38
N LEU A 66 6.16 -11.87 6.90
CA LEU A 66 6.01 -10.64 6.10
C LEU A 66 7.06 -10.54 5.00
N TYR A 67 8.28 -10.98 5.29
CA TYR A 67 9.35 -11.04 4.31
C TYR A 67 8.97 -11.95 3.14
N ASP A 68 8.55 -13.19 3.43
CA ASP A 68 8.10 -14.15 2.42
C ASP A 68 6.88 -13.64 1.63
N PHE A 69 5.92 -13.03 2.32
CA PHE A 69 4.73 -12.46 1.70
C PHE A 69 5.09 -11.35 0.71
N LEU A 70 5.90 -10.37 1.12
CA LEU A 70 6.32 -9.26 0.28
C LEU A 70 7.13 -9.74 -0.93
N GLN A 71 8.03 -10.70 -0.73
CA GLN A 71 8.78 -11.31 -1.83
C GLN A 71 7.87 -12.04 -2.82
N SER A 72 6.89 -12.82 -2.33
CA SER A 72 5.92 -13.53 -3.18
C SER A 72 5.06 -12.57 -4.01
N ALA A 73 4.78 -11.38 -3.47
CA ALA A 73 4.08 -10.30 -4.14
C ALA A 73 4.98 -9.44 -5.05
N ASN A 74 6.24 -9.88 -5.27
CA ASN A 74 7.26 -9.19 -6.06
C ASN A 74 7.51 -7.74 -5.59
N LYS A 75 7.42 -7.51 -4.26
CA LYS A 75 7.73 -6.23 -3.62
C LYS A 75 9.18 -6.22 -3.18
N LYS A 76 9.88 -5.11 -3.44
CA LYS A 76 11.27 -4.92 -3.02
C LYS A 76 11.30 -4.61 -1.52
N ILE A 77 12.08 -5.37 -0.77
CA ILE A 77 12.39 -5.12 0.64
C ILE A 77 13.77 -4.47 0.69
N SER A 78 13.98 -3.53 1.61
CA SER A 78 15.27 -2.88 1.82
C SER A 78 15.56 -2.75 3.32
N ASP A 79 16.83 -2.85 3.68
CA ASP A 79 17.30 -2.70 5.07
C ASP A 79 17.68 -1.24 5.40
N ASP A 80 17.72 -0.36 4.39
CA ASP A 80 18.16 1.02 4.52
C ASP A 80 16.97 1.98 4.52
N LYS A 81 16.49 2.37 5.71
CA LYS A 81 15.36 3.31 5.91
C LYS A 81 15.64 4.64 5.21
N ALA A 82 15.35 4.70 3.92
CA ALA A 82 15.39 5.93 3.12
C ALA A 82 14.01 6.61 3.18
N ASP A 83 14.00 7.94 3.10
CA ASP A 83 12.81 8.80 3.23
C ASP A 83 11.70 8.54 2.18
N THR A 84 11.86 7.58 1.26
CA THR A 84 10.99 7.41 0.08
C THR A 84 10.33 6.03 -0.03
N GLY A 85 10.35 5.19 1.01
CA GLY A 85 9.65 3.88 0.98
C GLY A 85 8.65 3.69 2.11
N THR A 86 7.96 2.55 2.08
CA THR A 86 6.90 2.23 3.05
C THR A 86 7.48 1.51 4.26
N VAL A 87 7.25 2.03 5.46
CA VAL A 87 7.63 1.36 6.71
C VAL A 87 6.50 0.45 7.18
N ILE A 88 6.84 -0.80 7.53
CA ILE A 88 5.98 -1.75 8.23
C ILE A 88 6.58 -1.95 9.61
N LYS A 89 5.93 -1.37 10.62
CA LYS A 89 6.37 -1.47 12.00
C LYS A 89 5.60 -2.57 12.72
N LEU A 90 6.33 -3.48 13.37
CA LEU A 90 5.80 -4.52 14.23
C LEU A 90 6.14 -4.18 15.67
N THR A 91 5.13 -4.12 16.53
CA THR A 91 5.26 -3.80 17.95
C THR A 91 4.72 -4.95 18.81
N TYR A 92 5.61 -5.59 19.59
CA TYR A 92 5.23 -6.64 20.52
C TYR A 92 6.08 -6.63 21.82
N PRO A 93 5.45 -6.65 23.01
CA PRO A 93 4.05 -6.34 23.23
C PRO A 93 3.77 -4.85 23.03
N GLY A 94 2.58 -4.54 22.51
CA GLY A 94 2.11 -3.17 22.41
C GLY A 94 2.01 -2.46 23.76
N ALA A 95 2.26 -1.15 23.79
CA ALA A 95 2.05 -0.32 24.98
C ALA A 95 0.56 -0.21 25.38
N LYS A 96 -0.35 -0.45 24.43
CA LYS A 96 -1.80 -0.43 24.63
C LYS A 96 -2.26 -1.79 25.16
N PRO A 97 -3.09 -1.84 26.22
CA PRO A 97 -3.65 -3.11 26.68
C PRO A 97 -4.62 -3.65 25.62
N LEU A 98 -4.22 -4.76 25.01
CA LEU A 98 -5.04 -5.57 24.11
C LEU A 98 -5.41 -6.87 24.83
N ALA A 99 -6.54 -7.47 24.47
CA ALA A 99 -6.90 -8.80 24.97
C ALA A 99 -5.87 -9.84 24.48
N GLU A 100 -5.82 -11.01 25.12
CA GLU A 100 -4.94 -12.11 24.69
C GLU A 100 -5.22 -12.47 23.22
N GLU A 101 -4.14 -12.69 22.45
CA GLU A 101 -4.15 -12.94 20.99
C GLU A 101 -4.75 -11.80 20.13
N ALA A 102 -5.03 -10.63 20.71
CA ALA A 102 -5.55 -9.50 19.96
C ALA A 102 -4.43 -8.67 19.33
N TYR A 103 -4.74 -8.09 18.18
CA TYR A 103 -3.85 -7.20 17.45
C TYR A 103 -4.62 -6.03 16.85
N GLU A 104 -3.91 -4.96 16.58
CA GLU A 104 -4.38 -3.76 15.88
C GLU A 104 -3.50 -3.55 14.65
N ILE A 105 -4.13 -3.25 13.51
CA ILE A 105 -3.44 -2.90 12.27
C ILE A 105 -3.89 -1.50 11.86
N SER A 106 -2.93 -0.60 11.69
CA SER A 106 -3.12 0.76 11.19
C SER A 106 -2.40 0.91 9.86
N ILE A 107 -3.08 1.51 8.89
CA ILE A 107 -2.53 1.79 7.55
C ILE A 107 -2.83 3.25 7.22
N ASP A 108 -1.78 4.05 7.07
CA ASP A 108 -1.87 5.48 6.75
C ASP A 108 -0.69 5.92 5.85
N GLU A 109 -0.51 7.24 5.69
CA GLU A 109 0.57 7.81 4.88
C GLU A 109 1.97 7.58 5.48
N ALA A 110 2.08 7.31 6.79
CA ALA A 110 3.34 6.97 7.45
C ALA A 110 3.72 5.51 7.23
N GLY A 111 2.75 4.65 6.87
CA GLY A 111 2.98 3.27 6.46
C GLY A 111 1.99 2.31 7.10
N ILE A 112 2.52 1.17 7.55
CA ILE A 112 1.74 0.11 8.21
C ILE A 112 2.30 -0.06 9.62
N GLU A 113 1.44 -0.06 10.62
CA GLU A 113 1.79 -0.42 11.99
C GLU A 113 0.94 -1.61 12.45
N VAL A 114 1.58 -2.62 13.02
CA VAL A 114 0.95 -3.79 13.62
C VAL A 114 1.35 -3.85 15.09
N ILE A 115 0.36 -3.78 15.98
CA ILE A 115 0.56 -3.83 17.43
C ILE A 115 -0.15 -5.07 17.95
N ALA A 116 0.56 -5.97 18.61
CA ALA A 116 0.01 -7.20 19.15
C ALA A 116 0.06 -7.23 20.69
N SER A 117 -0.90 -7.92 21.31
CA SER A 117 -0.89 -8.23 22.74
C SER A 117 0.29 -9.14 23.09
N SER A 118 0.87 -8.98 24.28
CA SER A 118 1.81 -9.96 24.87
C SER A 118 1.20 -11.35 24.93
#